data_AF-A0A699UJP4-F1
#
_entry.id   AF-A0A699UJP4-F1
#
_cell.length_a   1.000
_cell.length_b   1.000
_cell.length_c   1.000
_cell.angle_alpha   90.00
_cell.angle_beta   90.00
_cell.angle_gamma   90.00
#
_symmetry.space_group_name_H-M   'P 1'
#
loop_
_entity.id
_entity.type
_entity.pdbx_description
1 polymer ?
#
loop_
_entity_poly.entity_id
_entity_poly.type
_entity_poly.pdbx_seq_one_letter_code
_entity_poly.pdbx_strand_id
1 'polypeptide(L)'
;KKIKIGLLEETEEVLGLADGTKSYPVGIEKNIEVHIGKLRLEEDFHVLDIEKDLTCHLLIGRGFLATASTVIDIKKAKIAVGEGVT
;
A
#
# COMPACT_ATOMS: atom_id res chain seq x y z
N LYS A 1 -12.82 3.17 5.21
CA LYS A 1 -12.53 4.48 4.56
C LYS A 1 -12.17 4.17 3.11
N LYS A 2 -12.81 4.80 2.12
CA LYS A 2 -12.49 4.56 0.69
C LYS A 2 -11.48 5.63 0.24
N ILE A 3 -10.42 5.22 -0.44
CA ILE A 3 -9.50 6.14 -1.12
C ILE A 3 -10.20 6.60 -2.39
N LYS A 4 -10.23 7.91 -2.65
CA LYS A 4 -10.68 8.42 -3.95
C LYS A 4 -9.50 8.26 -4.90
N ILE A 5 -9.65 7.40 -5.89
CA ILE A 5 -8.67 7.21 -6.95
C ILE A 5 -8.89 8.33 -7.97
N GLY A 6 -7.81 9.01 -8.32
CA GLY A 6 -7.75 10.12 -9.28
C GLY A 6 -7.41 9.61 -10.68
N LEU A 7 -6.49 10.30 -11.35
CA LEU A 7 -6.01 9.94 -12.68
C LEU A 7 -4.87 8.94 -12.53
N LEU A 8 -5.09 7.71 -13.03
CA LEU A 8 -4.06 6.69 -13.04
C LEU A 8 -3.06 6.96 -14.15
N GLU A 9 -1.77 6.84 -13.83
CA GLU A 9 -0.72 6.76 -14.83
C GLU A 9 -0.60 5.32 -15.36
N GLU A 10 -0.40 5.18 -16.66
CA GLU A 10 -0.16 3.89 -17.29
C GLU A 10 1.16 3.28 -16.76
N THR A 11 1.15 1.96 -16.60
CA THR A 11 2.34 1.20 -16.21
C THR A 11 2.40 -0.13 -16.96
N GLU A 12 3.59 -0.52 -17.38
CA GLU A 12 3.87 -1.84 -17.96
C GLU A 12 4.40 -2.83 -16.91
N GLU A 13 4.44 -2.43 -15.64
CA GLU A 13 4.93 -3.28 -14.56
C GLU A 13 3.99 -4.47 -14.30
N VAL A 14 4.59 -5.62 -13.95
CA VAL A 14 3.85 -6.84 -13.65
C VAL A 14 4.18 -7.27 -12.24
N LEU A 15 3.14 -7.49 -11.43
CA LEU A 15 3.30 -7.93 -10.04
C LEU A 15 3.20 -9.45 -9.95
N GLY A 16 4.17 -10.08 -9.30
CA GLY A 16 4.09 -11.49 -8.91
C GLY A 16 3.38 -11.63 -7.57
N LEU A 17 2.30 -12.43 -7.53
CA LEU A 17 1.55 -12.70 -6.31
C LEU A 17 2.11 -13.94 -5.58
N ALA A 18 1.74 -14.09 -4.31
CA ALA A 18 2.25 -15.16 -3.44
C ALA A 18 1.75 -16.56 -3.85
N ASP A 19 0.65 -16.64 -4.59
CA ASP A 19 0.11 -17.87 -5.18
C ASP A 19 0.80 -18.24 -6.50
N GLY A 20 1.81 -17.46 -6.92
CA GLY A 20 2.55 -17.65 -8.15
C GLY A 20 1.85 -17.09 -9.39
N THR A 21 0.67 -16.50 -9.25
CA THR A 21 -0.01 -15.81 -10.35
C THR A 21 0.61 -14.44 -10.61
N LYS A 22 0.30 -13.87 -11.78
CA LYS A 22 0.71 -12.53 -12.16
C LYS A 22 -0.50 -11.61 -12.11
N SER A 23 -0.31 -10.41 -11.59
CA SER A 23 -1.29 -9.34 -11.63
C SER A 23 -0.75 -8.18 -12.47
N TYR A 24 -1.66 -7.60 -13.26
CA TYR A 24 -1.39 -6.49 -14.15
C TYR A 24 -2.13 -5.28 -13.59
N PRO A 25 -1.41 -4.27 -13.06
CA PRO A 25 -2.05 -3.06 -12.58
C PRO A 25 -2.82 -2.35 -13.69
N VAL A 26 -3.97 -1.77 -13.33
CA VAL A 26 -4.71 -0.84 -14.16
C VAL A 26 -3.91 0.45 -14.37
N GLY A 27 -3.11 0.80 -13.37
CA GLY A 27 -2.22 1.95 -13.39
C GLY A 27 -1.59 2.22 -12.04
N ILE A 28 -0.88 3.34 -11.96
CA ILE A 28 -0.27 3.85 -10.74
C ILE A 28 -0.96 5.16 -10.38
N GLU A 29 -1.42 5.26 -9.14
CA GLU A 29 -1.83 6.54 -8.55
C GLU A 29 -0.62 7.09 -7.79
N LYS A 30 -0.15 8.25 -8.20
CA LYS A 30 1.06 8.86 -7.65
C LYS A 30 0.79 9.85 -6.53
N ASN A 31 1.76 10.02 -5.65
CA ASN A 31 1.76 11.02 -4.58
C ASN A 31 0.50 10.94 -3.69
N ILE A 32 0.04 9.73 -3.36
CA ILE A 32 -1.08 9.58 -2.44
C ILE A 32 -0.61 9.93 -1.03
N GLU A 33 -1.24 10.95 -0.44
CA GLU A 33 -1.03 11.26 0.97
C GLU A 33 -1.72 10.23 1.89
N VAL A 34 -0.93 9.46 2.61
CA VAL A 34 -1.36 8.47 3.59
C VAL A 34 -1.11 8.99 5.01
N HIS A 35 -2.17 8.98 5.80
CA HIS A 35 -2.14 9.37 7.20
C HIS A 35 -2.15 8.14 8.11
N ILE A 36 -1.10 7.95 8.91
CA ILE A 36 -1.03 6.89 9.93
C ILE A 36 -0.67 7.49 11.28
N GLY A 37 -1.67 7.57 12.16
CA GLY A 37 -1.52 8.29 13.43
C GLY A 37 -1.17 9.75 13.19
N LYS A 38 0.04 10.16 13.57
CA LYS A 38 0.57 11.53 13.35
C LYS A 38 1.45 11.63 12.09
N LEU A 39 1.81 10.50 11.48
CA LEU A 39 2.67 10.46 10.30
C LEU A 39 1.87 10.78 9.04
N ARG A 40 2.49 11.55 8.15
CA ARG A 40 2.04 11.82 6.78
C ARG A 40 3.12 11.35 5.83
N LEU A 41 2.74 10.46 4.92
CA LEU A 41 3.61 9.95 3.85
C LEU A 41 2.96 10.23 2.52
N GLU A 42 3.76 10.59 1.53
CA GLU A 42 3.36 10.60 0.12
C GLU A 42 4.05 9.43 -0.57
N GLU A 43 3.28 8.52 -1.14
CA GLU A 43 3.79 7.34 -1.82
C GLU A 43 2.93 7.00 -3.05
N ASP A 44 3.53 6.26 -3.97
CA ASP A 44 2.88 5.78 -5.19
C ASP A 44 2.24 4.40 -4.95
N PHE A 45 1.07 4.15 -5.54
CA PHE A 45 0.34 2.89 -5.38
C PHE A 45 -0.09 2.30 -6.71
N HIS A 46 0.21 1.02 -6.91
CA HIS A 46 -0.37 0.23 -7.99
C HIS A 46 -1.85 -0.08 -7.70
N VAL A 47 -2.71 0.23 -8.66
CA VAL A 47 -4.14 -0.08 -8.59
C VAL A 47 -4.39 -1.35 -9.39
N LEU A 48 -4.91 -2.39 -8.73
CA LEU A 48 -5.26 -3.66 -9.36
C LEU A 48 -6.77 -3.78 -9.52
N ASP A 49 -7.23 -4.26 -10.67
CA ASP A 49 -8.61 -4.70 -10.86
C ASP A 49 -8.71 -6.18 -10.47
N ILE A 50 -9.14 -6.42 -9.23
CA ILE A 50 -9.32 -7.76 -8.67
C ILE A 50 -10.79 -8.02 -8.40
N GLU A 51 -11.22 -9.27 -8.59
CA GLU A 51 -12.57 -9.66 -8.19
C GLU A 51 -12.80 -9.30 -6.72
N LYS A 52 -13.92 -8.61 -6.49
CA LYS A 52 -14.22 -8.01 -5.21
C LYS A 52 -14.60 -9.10 -4.20
N ASP A 53 -13.60 -9.68 -3.55
CA ASP A 53 -13.80 -10.39 -2.29
C ASP A 53 -14.40 -9.41 -1.26
N LEU A 54 -15.22 -9.94 -0.35
CA LEU A 54 -15.76 -9.26 0.83
C LEU A 54 -14.66 -8.56 1.66
N THR A 55 -13.40 -8.94 1.47
CA THR A 55 -12.22 -8.27 2.02
C THR A 55 -11.27 -7.70 0.97
N CYS A 56 -11.53 -6.48 0.53
CA CYS A 56 -10.54 -5.66 -0.19
C CYS A 56 -9.43 -5.25 0.80
N HIS A 57 -8.34 -6.02 0.86
CA HIS A 57 -7.20 -5.73 1.72
C HIS A 57 -6.24 -4.74 1.06
N LEU A 58 -5.93 -3.63 1.74
CA LEU A 58 -4.83 -2.75 1.35
C LEU A 58 -3.50 -3.49 1.57
N LEU A 59 -2.79 -3.80 0.49
CA LEU A 59 -1.46 -4.40 0.59
C LEU A 59 -0.42 -3.29 0.81
N ILE A 60 0.27 -3.34 1.94
CA ILE A 60 1.33 -2.39 2.27
C ILE A 60 2.68 -3.07 2.03
N GLY A 61 3.43 -2.54 1.06
CA GLY A 61 4.75 -3.06 0.72
C GLY A 61 5.82 -2.73 1.76
N ARG A 62 6.98 -3.39 1.63
CA ARG A 62 8.14 -3.19 2.50
C ARG A 62 8.69 -1.76 2.45
N GLY A 63 8.66 -1.11 1.28
CA GLY A 63 9.12 0.27 1.11
C GLY A 63 8.34 1.22 2.01
N PHE A 64 7.01 1.21 1.90
CA PHE A 64 6.12 1.99 2.75
C PHE A 64 6.37 1.71 4.25
N LEU A 65 6.48 0.44 4.65
CA LEU A 65 6.73 0.07 6.05
C LEU A 65 8.07 0.61 6.55
N ALA A 66 9.10 0.62 5.69
CA ALA A 66 10.40 1.18 6.01
C ALA A 66 10.35 2.71 6.15
N THR A 67 9.69 3.42 5.23
CA THR A 67 9.47 4.88 5.33
C THR A 67 8.74 5.25 6.62
N ALA A 68 7.74 4.46 6.99
CA ALA A 68 6.98 4.63 8.23
C ALA A 68 7.73 4.18 9.50
N SER A 69 8.97 3.69 9.39
CA SER A 69 9.72 3.12 10.52
C SER A 69 8.88 2.11 11.32
N THR A 70 8.15 1.24 10.61
CA THR A 70 7.10 0.41 11.21
C THR A 70 7.67 -0.72 12.05
N VAL A 71 7.09 -0.92 13.24
CA VAL A 71 7.31 -2.08 14.10
C VAL A 71 6.08 -2.97 14.05
N ILE A 72 6.28 -4.24 13.68
CA ILE A 72 5.21 -5.26 13.64
C ILE A 72 5.42 -6.23 14.82
N ASP A 73 4.54 -6.15 15.81
CA ASP A 73 4.46 -7.13 16.90
C ASP A 73 3.48 -8.24 16.51
N ILE A 74 4.03 -9.33 15.98
CA ILE A 74 3.25 -10.50 15.52
C ILE A 74 2.49 -11.14 16.68
N LYS A 75 3.12 -11.27 17.85
CA LYS A 75 2.52 -11.95 19.01
C LYS A 75 1.29 -11.20 19.53
N LYS A 76 1.32 -9.87 19.47
CA LYS A 76 0.20 -9.03 19.88
C LYS A 76 -0.75 -8.67 18.75
N ALA A 77 -0.47 -9.11 17.52
CA ALA A 77 -1.17 -8.69 16.30
C ALA A 77 -1.29 -7.16 16.19
N LYS A 78 -0.20 -6.44 16.46
CA LYS A 78 -0.15 -4.97 16.45
C LYS A 78 0.87 -4.46 15.46
N ILE A 79 0.51 -3.37 14.80
CA ILE A 79 1.39 -2.57 13.96
C ILE A 79 1.51 -1.19 14.61
N ALA A 80 2.74 -0.72 14.77
CA ALA A 80 3.03 0.61 15.28
C ALA A 80 3.98 1.33 14.32
N VAL A 81 3.73 2.61 14.10
CA VAL A 81 4.62 3.48 13.32
C VAL A 81 5.66 4.05 14.29
N GLY A 82 6.94 4.03 13.91
CA GLY A 82 7.99 4.67 14.70
C GLY A 82 7.79 6.17 14.76
N GLU A 83 8.11 6.82 15.88
CA GLU A 83 8.24 8.27 15.90
C GLU A 83 9.40 8.62 14.96
N GLY A 84 9.06 9.19 13.80
CA GLY A 84 10.05 9.49 12.76
C GLY A 84 11.17 10.34 13.34
N VAL A 85 12.41 9.92 13.10
CA VAL A 85 13.52 10.87 13.03
C VAL A 85 13.27 11.67 11.76
N THR A 86 12.66 12.85 11.91
CA THR A 86 12.79 13.94 10.93
C THR A 86 14.15 14.59 11.07
#